data_AF-A0AAW6CDH4-F1
#
_entry.id   AF-A0AAW6CDH4-F1
#
_cell.length_a   1.000
_cell.length_b   1.000
_cell.length_c   1.000
_cell.angle_alpha   90.00
_cell.angle_beta   90.00
_cell.angle_gamma   90.00
#
_symmetry.space_group_name_H-M   'P 1'
#
loop_
_entity.id
_entity.type
_entity.pdbx_description
1 polymer ?
#
loop_
_entity_poly.entity_id
_entity_poly.type
_entity_poly.pdbx_seq_one_letter_code
_entity_poly.pdbx_strand_id
1 'polypeptide(L)'
;MFIPTNPNDRHQTDMEYQEWQRQRDAKKDDFPVIALNKKEFSLLKKCEKDYVQVTKENQNCALRLRELDLIKIMTPSEKHTLECCFIRERGRNYLRY
;
A
#
# COMPACT_ATOMS: atom_id res chain seq x y z
N MET A 1 4.88 14.50 -5.98
CA MET A 1 3.84 14.61 -7.02
C MET A 1 4.41 14.06 -8.31
N PHE A 2 3.73 13.14 -9.00
CA PHE A 2 4.19 12.60 -10.28
C PHE A 2 3.84 13.58 -11.40
N ILE A 3 4.81 13.92 -12.25
CA ILE A 3 4.62 14.76 -13.43
C ILE A 3 5.22 13.97 -14.60
N PRO A 4 4.41 13.51 -15.57
CA PRO A 4 4.91 12.72 -16.70
C PRO A 4 5.74 13.58 -17.64
N THR A 5 6.73 12.98 -18.30
CA THR A 5 7.58 13.66 -19.28
C THR A 5 6.81 13.97 -20.56
N ASN A 6 5.89 13.09 -20.97
CA ASN A 6 5.00 13.30 -22.11
C ASN A 6 3.57 12.79 -21.79
N PRO A 7 2.62 13.68 -21.45
CA PRO A 7 1.27 13.27 -21.08
C PRO A 7 0.44 12.70 -22.25
N ASN A 8 0.88 12.87 -23.50
CA ASN A 8 0.17 12.36 -24.68
C ASN A 8 0.58 10.93 -25.05
N ASP A 9 1.69 10.43 -24.52
CA ASP A 9 2.11 9.04 -24.68
C ASP A 9 1.70 8.23 -23.45
N ARG A 10 0.61 7.47 -23.60
CA ARG A 10 0.04 6.65 -22.53
C ARG A 10 0.99 5.55 -22.08
N HIS A 11 1.73 4.95 -23.00
CA HIS A 11 2.62 3.82 -22.70
C HIS A 11 3.85 4.31 -21.93
N GLN A 12 4.42 5.43 -22.36
CA GLN A 12 5.52 6.08 -21.65
C GLN A 12 5.08 6.56 -20.26
N THR A 13 3.91 7.20 -20.18
CA THR A 13 3.34 7.68 -18.90
C THR A 13 3.12 6.53 -17.91
N ASP A 14 2.60 5.39 -18.37
CA ASP A 14 2.37 4.22 -17.51
C ASP A 14 3.70 3.63 -16.98
N MET A 15 4.75 3.58 -17.80
CA MET A 15 6.08 3.12 -17.36
C MET A 15 6.69 4.08 -16.32
N GLU A 16 6.68 5.39 -16.61
CA GLU A 16 7.19 6.43 -15.71
C GLU A 16 6.43 6.43 -14.38
N TYR A 17 5.12 6.20 -14.41
CA TYR A 17 4.30 6.11 -13.22
C TYR A 17 4.66 4.89 -12.36
N GLN A 18 4.86 3.72 -12.98
CA GLN A 18 5.30 2.51 -12.26
C GLN A 18 6.68 2.68 -11.63
N GLU A 19 7.60 3.35 -12.31
CA GLU A 19 8.93 3.61 -11.79
C GLU A 19 8.91 4.62 -10.63
N TRP A 20 8.13 5.69 -10.76
CA TRP A 20 7.89 6.62 -9.67
C TRP A 20 7.29 5.92 -8.43
N GLN A 21 6.33 5.02 -8.62
CA GLN A 21 5.78 4.22 -7.54
C GLN A 21 6.84 3.34 -6.86
N ARG A 22 7.72 2.69 -7.63
CA ARG A 22 8.83 1.88 -7.11
C ARG A 22 9.81 2.72 -6.28
N GLN A 23 10.22 3.88 -6.78
CA GLN A 23 11.14 4.76 -6.05
C GLN A 23 10.54 5.23 -4.72
N ARG A 24 9.24 5.57 -4.71
CA ARG A 24 8.52 5.93 -3.48
C ARG A 24 8.45 4.76 -2.48
N ASP A 25 8.19 3.56 -2.96
CA ASP A 25 8.07 2.36 -2.11
C ASP A 25 9.43 1.88 -1.59
N ALA A 26 10.52 2.18 -2.30
CA ALA A 26 11.89 1.87 -1.91
C ALA A 26 12.46 2.82 -0.85
N LYS A 27 11.86 4.01 -0.64
CA LYS A 27 12.32 4.99 0.34
C LYS A 27 12.14 4.46 1.77
N LYS A 28 13.21 4.41 2.57
CA LYS A 28 13.20 3.84 3.94
C LYS A 28 13.43 4.87 5.06
N ASP A 29 13.71 6.13 4.71
CA ASP A 29 14.17 7.17 5.65
C ASP A 29 13.18 7.43 6.80
N ASP A 30 11.89 7.19 6.57
CA ASP A 30 10.80 7.47 7.50
C ASP A 30 10.35 6.25 8.33
N PHE A 31 10.86 5.04 8.06
CA PHE A 31 10.51 3.85 8.83
C PHE A 31 10.76 3.97 10.35
N PRO A 32 11.87 4.58 10.83
CA PRO A 32 12.10 4.75 12.26
C PRO A 32 11.05 5.63 12.97
N VAL A 33 10.37 6.50 12.21
CA VAL A 33 9.38 7.44 12.74
C VAL A 33 7.97 6.85 12.70
N ILE A 34 7.73 5.85 11.85
CA ILE A 34 6.46 5.15 11.74
C ILE A 34 6.36 4.10 12.85
N ALA A 35 5.70 4.47 13.95
CA ALA A 35 5.34 3.54 15.02
C ALA A 35 3.97 2.89 14.77
N LEU A 36 3.97 1.63 14.33
CA LEU A 36 2.76 0.82 14.22
C LEU A 36 2.35 0.25 15.58
N ASN A 37 1.06 0.28 15.88
CA ASN A 37 0.55 -0.44 17.05
C ASN A 37 0.49 -1.96 16.78
N LYS A 38 0.26 -2.75 17.83
CA LYS A 38 0.22 -4.23 17.74
C LYS A 38 -0.79 -4.75 16.72
N LYS A 39 -1.93 -4.07 16.55
CA LYS A 39 -2.98 -4.48 15.61
C LYS A 39 -2.60 -4.19 14.16
N GLU A 40 -2.06 -3.00 13.90
CA GLU A 40 -1.53 -2.58 12.59
C GLU A 40 -0.38 -3.48 12.15
N PHE A 41 0.57 -3.75 13.03
CA PHE A 41 1.70 -4.62 12.72
C PHE A 41 1.25 -6.06 12.43
N SER A 42 0.30 -6.58 13.21
CA SER A 42 -0.30 -7.91 12.98
C SER A 42 -1.05 -7.97 11.64
N LEU A 43 -1.82 -6.93 11.31
CA LEU A 43 -2.52 -6.84 10.03
C LEU A 43 -1.52 -6.79 8.87
N LEU A 44 -0.47 -5.97 8.97
CA LEU A 44 0.58 -5.87 7.95
C LEU A 44 1.28 -7.22 7.71
N LYS A 45 1.62 -7.96 8.79
CA LYS A 45 2.17 -9.32 8.68
C LYS A 45 1.21 -10.32 8.04
N LYS A 46 -0.10 -10.21 8.28
CA LYS A 46 -1.08 -11.07 7.62
C LYS A 46 -1.14 -10.76 6.12
N CYS A 47 -1.12 -9.48 5.75
CA CYS A 47 -1.09 -9.02 4.37
C CYS A 47 0.18 -9.43 3.60
N GLU A 48 1.28 -9.74 4.30
CA GLU A 48 2.50 -10.27 3.69
C GLU A 48 2.29 -11.67 3.10
N LYS A 49 1.49 -12.49 3.80
CA LYS A 49 1.27 -13.90 3.48
C LYS A 49 0.13 -14.09 2.48
N ASP A 50 -0.96 -13.36 2.65
CA ASP A 50 -2.16 -13.51 1.81
C ASP A 50 -3.02 -12.24 1.82
N TYR A 51 -4.03 -12.18 0.95
CA TYR A 51 -5.03 -11.12 0.99
C TYR A 51 -5.82 -11.16 2.30
N VAL A 52 -6.02 -9.99 2.91
CA VAL A 52 -6.80 -9.87 4.15
C VAL A 52 -8.07 -9.08 3.88
N GLN A 53 -9.20 -9.69 4.16
CA GLN A 53 -10.49 -9.01 4.11
C GLN A 53 -10.54 -7.89 5.17
N VAL A 54 -10.97 -6.71 4.74
CA VAL A 54 -11.26 -5.59 5.61
C VAL A 54 -12.63 -5.84 6.27
N THR A 55 -12.63 -5.86 7.59
CA THR A 55 -13.80 -5.98 8.45
C THR A 55 -13.95 -4.71 9.29
N LYS A 56 -15.11 -4.48 9.90
CA LYS A 56 -15.32 -3.32 10.78
C LYS A 56 -14.27 -3.23 11.92
N GLU A 57 -13.74 -4.36 12.36
CA GLU A 57 -12.76 -4.42 13.45
C GLU A 57 -11.34 -4.01 13.02
N ASN A 58 -10.97 -4.25 11.76
CA ASN A 58 -9.63 -3.96 11.24
C ASN A 58 -9.59 -2.74 10.30
N GLN A 59 -10.74 -2.16 9.95
CA GLN A 59 -10.89 -1.05 9.01
C GLN A 59 -9.99 0.14 9.34
N ASN A 60 -9.98 0.58 10.61
CA ASN A 60 -9.13 1.71 11.03
C ASN A 60 -7.63 1.40 10.88
N CYS A 61 -7.22 0.16 11.17
CA CYS A 61 -5.83 -0.26 10.96
C CYS A 61 -5.50 -0.32 9.46
N ALA A 62 -6.40 -0.84 8.64
CA ALA A 62 -6.21 -0.92 7.19
C ALA A 62 -6.11 0.47 6.56
N LEU A 63 -6.97 1.42 6.97
CA LEU A 63 -6.93 2.80 6.49
C LEU A 63 -5.62 3.49 6.86
N ARG A 64 -5.17 3.39 8.12
CA ARG A 64 -3.89 3.96 8.54
C ARG A 64 -2.69 3.34 7.82
N LEU A 65 -2.68 2.03 7.62
CA LEU A 65 -1.63 1.35 6.85
C LEU A 65 -1.64 1.75 5.37
N ARG A 66 -2.81 2.05 4.80
CA ARG A 66 -2.96 2.58 3.44
C ARG A 66 -2.42 4.01 3.34
N GLU A 67 -2.70 4.86 4.32
CA GLU A 67 -2.16 6.24 4.38
C GLU A 67 -0.63 6.25 4.47
N LEU A 68 -0.04 5.27 5.15
CA LEU A 68 1.41 5.06 5.22
C LEU A 68 2.00 4.40 3.97
N ASP A 69 1.19 4.17 2.93
CA ASP A 69 1.56 3.48 1.70
C ASP A 69 2.09 2.04 1.92
N LEU A 70 1.84 1.42 3.08
CA LEU A 70 2.33 0.07 3.41
C LEU A 70 1.47 -1.05 2.81
N ILE A 71 0.18 -0.79 2.66
CA ILE A 71 -0.78 -1.72 2.03
C ILE A 71 -1.58 -1.00 0.94
N LYS A 72 -2.21 -1.77 0.07
CA LYS A 72 -3.21 -1.30 -0.88
C LYS A 72 -4.54 -1.96 -0.56
N ILE A 73 -5.61 -1.17 -0.57
CA ILE A 73 -6.98 -1.65 -0.41
C ILE A 73 -7.61 -1.72 -1.81
N MET A 74 -8.17 -2.87 -2.14
CA MET A 74 -8.96 -3.11 -3.34
C MET A 74 -10.41 -3.31 -2.95
N THR A 75 -11.27 -2.47 -3.51
CA THR A 75 -12.72 -2.62 -3.45
C THR A 75 -13.16 -3.24 -4.77
N PRO A 76 -13.68 -4.48 -4.79
CA PRO A 76 -14.26 -5.03 -6.01
C PRO A 76 -15.45 -4.16 -6.45
N SER A 77 -15.55 -3.92 -7.75
CA SER A 77 -16.57 -3.06 -8.40
C SER A 77 -18.00 -3.30 -7.88
N GLU A 78 -18.73 -2.19 -7.71
CA GLU A 78 -20.15 -1.87 -7.38
C GLU A 78 -21.13 -2.91 -6.78
N LYS A 79 -20.87 -4.21 -6.81
CA LYS A 79 -21.77 -5.27 -6.32
C LYS A 79 -21.20 -6.15 -5.22
N HIS A 80 -19.91 -6.02 -4.87
CA HIS A 80 -19.29 -6.83 -3.84
C HIS A 80 -18.87 -6.00 -2.62
N THR A 81 -19.35 -6.42 -1.45
CA THR A 81 -19.13 -5.79 -0.13
C THR A 81 -17.77 -6.12 0.50
N LEU A 82 -16.95 -6.95 -0.14
CA LEU A 82 -15.72 -7.46 0.43
C LEU A 82 -14.53 -6.61 -0.01
N GLU A 83 -14.18 -5.63 0.79
CA GLU A 83 -12.91 -4.91 0.67
C GLU A 83 -11.77 -5.84 1.10
N CYS A 84 -10.71 -5.93 0.31
CA CYS A 84 -9.52 -6.70 0.65
C CYS A 84 -8.29 -5.79 0.62
N CYS A 85 -7.33 -6.09 1.48
CA CYS A 85 -6.05 -5.40 1.50
C CYS A 85 -4.89 -6.36 1.27
N PHE A 86 -3.85 -5.87 0.61
CA PHE A 86 -2.63 -6.61 0.29
C PHE A 86 -1.41 -5.74 0.53
N ILE A 87 -0.28 -6.37 0.87
CA ILE A 87 0.95 -5.64 1.17
C ILE A 87 1.54 -5.01 -0.09
N ARG A 88 2.07 -3.78 0.04
CA ARG A 88 2.90 -3.16 -0.98
C ARG A 88 4.37 -3.49 -0.75
N GLU A 89 5.23 -3.21 -1.74
CA GLU A 89 6.68 -3.39 -1.59
C GLU A 89 7.22 -2.59 -0.39
N ARG A 90 6.71 -1.37 -0.18
CA ARG A 90 7.00 -0.55 0.99
C ARG A 90 6.67 -1.26 2.31
N GLY A 91 5.50 -1.88 2.41
CA GLY A 91 5.10 -2.66 3.59
C GLY A 91 6.01 -3.86 3.84
N ARG A 92 6.43 -4.56 2.78
CA ARG A 92 7.42 -5.65 2.89
C ARG A 92 8.77 -5.13 3.37
N ASN A 93 9.21 -3.99 2.86
CA ASN A 93 10.44 -3.34 3.29
C ASN A 93 10.39 -2.92 4.76
N TYR A 94 9.24 -2.40 5.22
CA TYR A 94 9.03 -2.05 6.63
C TYR A 94 9.12 -3.26 7.55
N LEU A 95 8.56 -4.42 7.16
CA LEU A 95 8.63 -5.64 7.97
C LEU A 95 10.06 -6.24 8.07
N ARG A 96 10.95 -5.88 7.15
CA ARG A 96 12.34 -6.34 7.10
C ARG A 96 13.34 -5.40 7.78
N TYR A 97 12.94 -4.15 8.02
CA TYR A 97 13.72 -3.16 8.74
C TYR A 97 13.67 -3.46 10.25
#